data_AF-A0A7C6UNK1-F1
#
_entry.id   AF-A0A7C6UNK1-F1
#
_cell.length_a   1.000
_cell.length_b   1.000
_cell.length_c   1.000
_cell.angle_alpha   90.00
_cell.angle_beta   90.00
_cell.angle_gamma   90.00
#
_symmetry.space_group_name_H-M   'P 1'
#
loop_
_entity.id
_entity.type
_entity.pdbx_description
1 polymer ?
#
loop_
_entity_poly.entity_id
_entity_poly.type
_entity_poly.pdbx_seq_one_letter_code
_entity_poly.pdbx_strand_id
1 'polypeptide(L)'
;LATPAEQLSGKFTKLDLECFGVVPGITDKEWYTNSFHVPVEYEITGMEKIALEGPYHKYCNAGHISYVELPSAPHQNLEAFETIIRAMCEADMGYFAVNFPVDICKECGFNGVIETETCPQCHTKGQISRIRRITGYLSTLDKFNDSKLAEERNRKIHLKFGG
;
A
#
# COMPACT_ATOMS: atom_id res chain seq x y z
N LEU A 1 -14.31 3.26 14.26
CA LEU A 1 -13.29 4.05 13.55
C LEU A 1 -12.15 3.12 13.18
N ALA A 2 -11.82 3.01 11.89
CA ALA A 2 -10.61 2.32 11.43
C ALA A 2 -9.44 3.31 11.49
N THR A 3 -8.52 3.13 12.44
CA THR A 3 -7.42 4.06 12.67
C THR A 3 -6.28 3.88 11.64
N PRO A 4 -5.67 4.97 11.12
CA PRO A 4 -4.51 4.89 10.24
C PRO A 4 -3.23 4.29 10.86
N ALA A 5 -3.17 4.25 12.20
CA ALA A 5 -2.17 3.55 13.02
C ALA A 5 -0.68 3.73 12.61
N GLU A 6 -0.30 4.88 12.05
CA GLU A 6 1.05 5.07 11.49
C GLU A 6 2.19 4.83 12.49
N GLN A 7 2.08 5.43 13.68
CA GLN A 7 3.04 5.22 14.77
C GLN A 7 2.64 4.04 15.64
N LEU A 8 1.34 3.73 15.71
CA LEU A 8 0.79 2.74 16.64
C LEU A 8 1.07 1.30 16.18
N SER A 9 1.05 1.06 14.87
CA SER A 9 1.30 -0.24 14.24
C SER A 9 2.65 -0.83 14.64
N GLY A 10 3.74 -0.06 14.54
CA GLY A 10 5.06 -0.50 14.99
C GLY A 10 5.22 -0.52 16.52
N LYS A 11 4.55 0.41 17.23
CA LYS A 11 4.66 0.49 18.71
C LYS A 11 4.01 -0.71 19.40
N PHE A 12 2.81 -1.11 18.98
CA PHE A 12 2.11 -2.25 19.58
C PHE A 12 2.83 -3.56 19.33
N THR A 13 3.31 -3.79 18.11
CA THR A 13 4.05 -5.02 17.77
C THR A 13 5.30 -5.19 18.65
N LYS A 14 6.02 -4.10 18.95
CA LYS A 14 7.17 -4.12 19.88
C LYS A 14 6.78 -4.46 21.32
N LEU A 15 5.73 -3.83 21.84
CA LEU A 15 5.26 -4.07 23.21
C LEU A 15 4.73 -5.50 23.39
N ASP A 16 4.02 -6.02 22.40
CA ASP A 16 3.50 -7.38 22.43
C ASP A 16 4.62 -8.42 22.28
N LEU A 17 5.67 -8.14 21.49
CA LEU A 17 6.87 -8.97 21.42
C LEU A 17 7.56 -9.07 22.79
N GLU A 18 7.66 -7.97 23.54
CA GLU A 18 8.24 -7.98 24.90
C GLU A 18 7.41 -8.80 25.89
N CYS A 19 6.08 -8.77 25.76
CA CYS A 19 5.16 -9.45 26.69
C CYS A 19 4.96 -10.93 26.37
N PHE A 20 4.89 -11.28 25.08
CA PHE A 20 4.46 -12.60 24.62
C PHE A 20 5.54 -13.36 23.84
N GLY A 21 6.69 -12.72 23.57
CA GLY A 21 7.73 -13.28 22.74
C GLY A 21 7.33 -13.33 21.27
N VAL A 22 8.07 -14.13 20.49
CA VAL A 22 7.84 -14.27 19.05
C VAL A 22 6.65 -15.19 18.80
N VAL A 23 5.61 -14.64 18.19
CA VAL A 23 4.39 -15.34 17.78
C VAL A 23 4.31 -15.31 16.25
N PRO A 24 4.33 -16.49 15.58
CA PRO A 24 4.31 -16.56 14.13
C PRO A 24 3.12 -15.85 13.49
N GLY A 25 3.39 -15.03 12.48
CA GLY A 25 2.41 -14.22 11.75
C GLY A 25 1.93 -12.96 12.48
N ILE A 26 2.39 -12.72 13.72
CA ILE A 26 1.94 -11.61 14.57
C ILE A 26 3.13 -10.75 15.00
N THR A 27 3.93 -11.21 15.97
CA THR A 27 5.06 -10.45 16.54
C THR A 27 6.42 -10.86 15.95
N ASP A 28 6.43 -11.80 15.00
CA ASP A 28 7.55 -12.04 14.09
C ASP A 28 7.65 -10.99 12.95
N LYS A 29 6.67 -10.09 12.88
CA LYS A 29 6.64 -8.93 11.97
C LYS A 29 7.02 -7.65 12.72
N GLU A 30 7.37 -6.62 11.97
CA GLU A 30 7.72 -5.30 12.52
C GLU A 30 6.52 -4.33 12.60
N TRP A 31 5.34 -4.77 12.14
CA TRP A 31 4.13 -3.96 12.07
C TRP A 31 2.87 -4.80 12.25
N TYR A 32 1.79 -4.15 12.68
CA TYR A 32 0.44 -4.67 12.55
C TYR A 32 -0.27 -4.09 11.34
N THR A 33 -1.01 -4.93 10.63
CA THR A 33 -1.87 -4.49 9.52
C THR A 33 -2.94 -3.53 10.03
N ASN A 34 -3.19 -2.48 9.26
CA ASN A 34 -4.14 -1.44 9.63
C ASN A 34 -5.59 -1.94 9.61
N SER A 35 -6.27 -1.84 10.76
CA SER A 35 -7.73 -2.00 10.89
C SER A 35 -8.24 -3.33 10.32
N PHE A 36 -9.01 -3.29 9.22
CA PHE A 36 -9.63 -4.45 8.58
C PHE A 36 -8.94 -4.83 7.26
N HIS A 37 -7.81 -4.23 6.95
CA HIS A 37 -7.12 -4.47 5.67
C HIS A 37 -6.62 -5.91 5.62
N VAL A 38 -6.65 -6.48 4.42
CA VAL A 38 -5.89 -7.68 4.11
C VAL A 38 -4.39 -7.37 4.28
N PRO A 39 -3.59 -8.22 4.96
CA PRO A 39 -2.17 -7.99 5.14
C PRO A 39 -1.44 -7.73 3.84
N VAL A 40 -0.53 -6.76 3.84
CA VAL A 40 0.12 -6.25 2.62
C VAL A 40 0.98 -7.30 1.94
N GLU A 41 1.50 -8.26 2.69
CA GLU A 41 2.31 -9.39 2.24
C GLU A 41 1.49 -10.54 1.65
N TYR A 42 0.17 -10.52 1.84
CA TYR A 42 -0.72 -11.58 1.39
C TYR A 42 -0.99 -11.48 -0.11
N GLU A 43 -0.85 -12.60 -0.82
CA GLU A 43 -1.06 -12.65 -2.25
C GLU A 43 -2.56 -12.76 -2.59
N ILE A 44 -3.12 -11.70 -3.18
CA ILE A 44 -4.55 -11.61 -3.48
C ILE A 44 -4.79 -10.73 -4.72
N THR A 45 -5.84 -11.01 -5.48
CA THR A 45 -6.26 -10.13 -6.57
C THR A 45 -7.01 -8.90 -6.06
N GLY A 46 -7.07 -7.85 -6.88
CA GLY A 46 -7.79 -6.62 -6.51
C GLY A 46 -9.27 -6.89 -6.22
N MET A 47 -9.91 -7.74 -7.03
CA MET A 47 -11.33 -8.09 -6.89
C MET A 47 -11.62 -8.86 -5.61
N GLU A 48 -10.79 -9.85 -5.27
CA GLU A 48 -10.93 -10.61 -4.02
C GLU A 48 -10.72 -9.70 -2.81
N LYS A 49 -9.72 -8.81 -2.84
CA LYS A 49 -9.48 -7.85 -1.77
C LYS A 49 -10.68 -6.91 -1.58
N ILE A 50 -11.26 -6.42 -2.68
CA ILE A 50 -12.48 -5.59 -2.66
C ILE A 50 -13.63 -6.35 -2.00
N ALA A 51 -13.86 -7.61 -2.39
CA ALA A 51 -14.93 -8.42 -1.83
C ALA A 51 -14.77 -8.69 -0.33
N LEU A 52 -13.53 -8.84 0.15
CA LEU A 52 -13.23 -9.06 1.57
C LEU A 52 -13.35 -7.78 2.40
N GLU A 53 -12.81 -6.65 1.91
CA GLU A 53 -12.75 -5.41 2.68
C GLU A 53 -14.04 -4.58 2.61
N GLY A 54 -14.78 -4.63 1.49
CA GLY A 54 -16.00 -3.85 1.26
C GLY A 54 -17.02 -3.94 2.40
N PRO A 55 -17.38 -5.16 2.88
CA PRO A 55 -18.32 -5.33 3.98
C PRO A 55 -17.93 -4.63 5.29
N TYR A 56 -16.65 -4.29 5.52
CA TYR A 56 -16.21 -3.64 6.75
C TYR A 56 -16.50 -2.13 6.77
N HIS A 57 -16.70 -1.49 5.62
CA HIS A 57 -16.94 -0.05 5.53
C HIS A 57 -18.20 0.36 6.29
N LYS A 58 -19.31 -0.38 6.13
CA LYS A 58 -20.57 -0.14 6.85
C LYS A 58 -20.44 -0.30 8.37
N TYR A 59 -19.50 -1.13 8.85
CA TYR A 59 -19.25 -1.32 10.28
C TYR A 59 -18.28 -0.27 10.85
N CYS A 60 -17.55 0.45 10.01
CA CYS A 60 -16.56 1.47 10.40
C CYS A 60 -17.06 2.89 10.09
N ASN A 61 -18.27 3.24 10.54
CA ASN A 61 -18.96 4.50 10.22
C ASN A 61 -18.20 5.80 10.59
N ALA A 62 -17.35 5.78 11.62
CA ALA A 62 -16.58 6.95 12.05
C ALA A 62 -15.32 7.22 11.20
N GLY A 63 -15.05 6.37 10.20
CA GLY A 63 -13.91 6.52 9.29
C GLY A 63 -13.37 5.16 8.87
N HIS A 64 -13.13 5.02 7.57
CA HIS A 64 -12.62 3.83 6.90
C HIS A 64 -12.00 4.22 5.56
N ILE A 65 -11.09 3.40 5.04
CA ILE A 65 -10.57 3.51 3.68
C ILE A 65 -10.11 2.13 3.23
N SER A 66 -10.18 1.81 1.93
CA SER A 66 -9.56 0.63 1.33
C SER A 66 -8.63 1.02 0.16
N TYR A 67 -7.62 0.20 -0.09
CA TYR A 67 -6.61 0.42 -1.12
C TYR A 67 -6.50 -0.75 -2.10
N VAL A 68 -6.26 -0.45 -3.37
CA VAL A 68 -5.82 -1.44 -4.37
C VAL A 68 -4.47 -1.01 -4.95
N GLU A 69 -3.51 -1.93 -5.00
CA GLU A 69 -2.13 -1.69 -5.44
C GLU A 69 -1.96 -2.11 -6.91
N LEU A 70 -1.55 -1.18 -7.77
CA LEU A 70 -1.19 -1.41 -9.17
C LEU A 70 0.33 -1.33 -9.37
N PRO A 71 0.90 -2.02 -10.37
CA PRO A 71 2.34 -2.03 -10.62
C PRO A 71 2.84 -0.70 -11.21
N SER A 72 1.97 0.07 -11.86
CA SER A 72 2.29 1.34 -12.49
C SER A 72 1.04 2.20 -12.62
N ALA A 73 1.22 3.46 -13.01
CA ALA A 73 0.11 4.33 -13.34
C ALA A 73 -0.75 3.74 -14.49
N PRO A 74 -2.10 3.82 -14.41
CA PRO A 74 -3.01 3.11 -15.32
C PRO A 74 -3.16 3.76 -16.71
N HIS A 75 -2.15 4.49 -17.20
CA HIS A 75 -2.24 5.26 -18.46
C HIS A 75 -2.53 4.40 -19.69
N GLN A 76 -2.13 3.12 -19.67
CA GLN A 76 -2.23 2.22 -20.81
C GLN A 76 -3.48 1.34 -20.79
N ASN A 77 -4.23 1.29 -19.68
CA ASN A 77 -5.42 0.44 -19.55
C ASN A 77 -6.48 1.08 -18.65
N LEU A 78 -7.12 2.12 -19.18
CA LEU A 78 -8.17 2.86 -18.49
C LEU A 78 -9.42 1.99 -18.23
N GLU A 79 -9.72 1.03 -19.11
CA GLU A 79 -10.86 0.11 -18.96
C GLU A 79 -10.69 -0.81 -17.73
N ALA A 80 -9.50 -1.38 -17.54
CA ALA A 80 -9.20 -2.17 -16.34
C ALA A 80 -9.25 -1.32 -15.07
N PHE A 81 -8.76 -0.08 -15.14
CA PHE A 81 -8.86 0.86 -14.03
C PHE A 81 -10.31 1.19 -13.69
N GLU A 82 -11.14 1.51 -14.69
CA GLU A 82 -12.57 1.76 -14.50
C GLU A 82 -13.29 0.55 -13.89
N THR A 83 -12.94 -0.67 -14.31
CA THR A 83 -13.48 -1.92 -13.75
C THR A 83 -13.20 -2.02 -12.25
N ILE A 84 -11.98 -1.70 -11.81
CA ILE A 84 -11.62 -1.68 -10.38
C ILE A 84 -12.47 -0.65 -9.63
N ILE A 85 -12.59 0.58 -10.16
CA ILE A 85 -13.37 1.63 -9.51
C ILE A 85 -14.85 1.25 -9.38
N ARG A 86 -15.44 0.65 -10.43
CA ARG A 86 -16.82 0.15 -10.39
C ARG A 86 -16.98 -0.94 -9.34
N ALA A 87 -16.07 -1.89 -9.28
CA ALA A 87 -16.09 -2.95 -8.28
C ALA A 87 -16.01 -2.41 -6.84
N MET A 88 -15.17 -1.39 -6.59
CA MET A 88 -15.09 -0.74 -5.27
C MET A 88 -16.42 -0.06 -4.89
N CYS A 89 -17.03 0.65 -5.83
CA CYS A 89 -18.35 1.26 -5.63
C CYS A 89 -19.45 0.22 -5.35
N GLU A 90 -19.48 -0.86 -6.14
CA GLU A 90 -20.47 -1.94 -6.00
C GLU A 90 -20.31 -2.71 -4.68
N ALA A 91 -19.09 -2.77 -4.13
CA ALA A 91 -18.79 -3.37 -2.84
C ALA A 91 -19.10 -2.46 -1.63
N ASP A 92 -19.82 -1.35 -1.83
CA ASP A 92 -20.21 -0.38 -0.80
C ASP A 92 -19.01 0.26 -0.08
N MET A 93 -17.88 0.42 -0.79
CA MET A 93 -16.72 1.10 -0.24
C MET A 93 -16.94 2.62 -0.22
N GLY A 94 -17.28 3.17 0.95
CA GLY A 94 -17.52 4.61 1.12
C GLY A 94 -16.30 5.53 0.91
N TYR A 95 -15.08 5.03 1.05
CA TYR A 95 -13.86 5.77 0.76
C TYR A 95 -12.76 4.82 0.31
N PHE A 96 -12.18 5.05 -0.87
CA PHE A 96 -11.15 4.17 -1.41
C PHE A 96 -10.13 4.93 -2.25
N ALA A 97 -8.96 4.32 -2.44
CA ALA A 97 -7.95 4.81 -3.35
C ALA A 97 -7.23 3.67 -4.07
N VAL A 98 -6.67 4.00 -5.22
CA VAL A 98 -5.80 3.10 -5.97
C VAL A 98 -4.38 3.65 -5.89
N ASN A 99 -3.47 2.80 -5.45
CA ASN A 99 -2.07 3.10 -5.25
C ASN A 99 -1.26 2.56 -6.43
N PHE A 100 -0.22 3.29 -6.81
CA PHE A 100 0.81 2.85 -7.74
C PHE A 100 2.11 3.59 -7.42
N PRO A 101 3.28 3.00 -7.72
CA PRO A 101 4.55 3.65 -7.50
C PRO A 101 4.69 4.90 -8.37
N VAL A 102 5.14 5.99 -7.75
CA VAL A 102 5.50 7.25 -8.44
C VAL A 102 6.96 7.55 -8.09
N ASP A 103 7.85 7.36 -9.06
CA ASP A 103 9.26 7.71 -8.92
C ASP A 103 9.61 8.86 -9.87
N ILE A 104 10.36 9.84 -9.35
CA ILE A 104 10.73 11.05 -10.09
C ILE A 104 12.25 11.20 -10.04
N CYS A 105 12.89 11.27 -11.21
CA CYS A 105 14.30 11.65 -11.31
C CYS A 105 14.44 13.15 -11.05
N LYS A 106 15.25 13.53 -10.06
CA LYS A 106 15.46 14.94 -9.68
C LYS A 106 16.31 15.72 -10.69
N GLU A 107 17.08 15.03 -11.54
CA GLU A 107 17.91 15.67 -12.56
C GLU A 107 17.15 15.98 -13.84
N CYS A 108 16.51 14.98 -14.45
CA CYS A 108 15.88 15.13 -15.77
C CYS A 108 14.35 15.17 -15.74
N GLY A 109 13.73 15.00 -14.57
CA GLY A 109 12.27 15.03 -14.41
C GLY A 109 11.53 13.80 -14.92
N PHE A 110 12.24 12.71 -15.30
CA PHE A 110 11.60 11.44 -15.66
C PHE A 110 10.63 10.99 -14.56
N ASN A 111 9.39 10.67 -14.95
CA ASN A 111 8.33 10.22 -14.07
C ASN A 111 7.82 8.86 -14.54
N GLY A 112 7.94 7.85 -13.67
CA GLY A 112 7.58 6.48 -13.96
C GLY A 112 8.10 5.55 -12.87
N VAL A 113 8.02 4.25 -13.09
CA VAL A 113 8.63 3.27 -12.17
C VAL A 113 10.13 3.20 -12.44
N ILE A 114 10.96 3.40 -11.40
CA ILE A 114 12.41 3.27 -11.50
C ILE A 114 12.88 2.15 -10.55
N GLU A 115 13.12 0.98 -11.12
CA GLU A 115 13.48 -0.24 -10.38
C GLU A 115 14.89 -0.19 -9.77
N THR A 116 15.78 0.64 -10.31
CA THR A 116 17.17 0.76 -9.85
C THR A 116 17.43 2.11 -9.19
N GLU A 117 18.64 2.31 -8.66
CA GLU A 117 19.09 3.63 -8.22
C GLU A 117 19.56 4.53 -9.37
N THR A 118 19.43 4.08 -10.62
CA THR A 118 19.88 4.78 -11.83
C THR A 118 18.68 5.16 -12.69
N CYS A 119 18.56 6.44 -13.04
CA CYS A 119 17.50 6.90 -13.94
C CYS A 119 17.63 6.24 -15.33
N PRO A 120 16.56 5.66 -15.90
CA PRO A 120 16.62 5.04 -17.22
C PRO A 120 16.77 6.07 -18.36
N GLN A 121 16.43 7.34 -18.11
CA GLN A 121 16.45 8.41 -19.11
C GLN A 121 17.77 9.18 -19.15
N CYS A 122 18.32 9.60 -17.99
CA CYS A 122 19.55 10.39 -17.93
C CYS A 122 20.74 9.65 -17.32
N HIS A 123 20.55 8.42 -16.86
CA HIS A 123 21.58 7.58 -16.25
C HIS A 123 22.23 8.14 -14.97
N THR A 124 21.69 9.21 -14.38
CA THR A 124 22.12 9.69 -13.06
C THR A 124 21.78 8.68 -11.97
N LYS A 125 22.73 8.42 -11.08
CA LYS A 125 22.58 7.55 -9.91
C LYS A 125 22.21 8.33 -8.64
N GLY A 126 21.28 7.81 -7.84
CA GLY A 126 20.98 8.28 -6.47
C GLY A 126 20.12 9.55 -6.37
N GLN A 127 19.68 10.13 -7.49
CA GLN A 127 18.83 11.33 -7.53
C GLN A 127 17.38 10.98 -7.88
N ILE A 128 16.78 10.07 -7.10
CA ILE A 128 15.43 9.56 -7.33
C ILE A 128 14.55 9.84 -6.10
N SER A 129 13.41 10.49 -6.33
CA SER A 129 12.36 10.68 -5.32
C SER A 129 11.31 9.59 -5.47
N ARG A 130 11.18 8.71 -4.48
CA ARG A 130 10.14 7.66 -4.45
C ARG A 130 8.98 8.11 -3.57
N ILE A 131 7.82 8.37 -4.19
CA ILE A 131 6.60 8.79 -3.50
C ILE A 131 5.68 7.57 -3.35
N ARG A 132 5.22 7.30 -2.14
CA ARG A 132 4.32 6.18 -1.81
C ARG A 132 3.19 6.65 -0.88
N ARG A 133 2.09 5.89 -0.85
CA ARG A 133 0.99 6.04 0.10
C ARG A 133 0.90 4.79 0.96
N ILE A 134 1.45 4.84 2.17
CA ILE A 134 1.48 3.69 3.09
C ILE A 134 0.33 3.79 4.10
N THR A 135 0.16 4.94 4.76
CA THR A 135 -0.82 5.15 5.86
C THR A 135 -1.98 6.08 5.51
N GLY A 136 -2.06 6.51 4.24
CA GLY A 136 -3.20 7.25 3.69
C GLY A 136 -2.90 8.62 3.08
N TYR A 137 -1.67 9.12 3.21
CA TYR A 137 -1.18 10.27 2.46
C TYR A 137 0.03 9.91 1.59
N LEU A 138 0.25 10.69 0.54
CA LEU A 138 1.42 10.57 -0.33
C LEU A 138 2.61 11.28 0.31
N SER A 139 3.74 10.57 0.42
CA SER A 139 4.98 11.12 0.93
C SER A 139 6.19 10.40 0.34
N THR A 140 7.35 11.03 0.44
CA THR A 140 8.61 10.41 0.08
C THR A 140 9.01 9.35 1.12
N LEU A 141 9.66 8.28 0.68
CA LEU A 141 10.02 7.15 1.55
C LEU A 141 10.85 7.55 2.78
N ASP A 142 11.74 8.55 2.64
CA ASP A 142 12.59 9.07 3.71
C ASP A 142 11.82 9.68 4.91
N LYS A 143 10.52 9.93 4.76
CA LYS A 143 9.68 10.50 5.81
C LYS A 143 8.91 9.46 6.64
N PHE A 144 8.92 8.20 6.23
CA PHE A 144 8.23 7.13 6.94
C PHE A 144 9.15 6.45 7.96
N ASN A 145 8.56 5.95 9.05
CA ASN A 145 9.29 5.20 10.06
C ASN A 145 9.65 3.78 9.58
N ASP A 146 10.56 3.11 10.28
CA ASP A 146 11.07 1.78 9.90
C ASP A 146 9.96 0.73 9.74
N SER A 147 8.95 0.73 10.60
CA SER A 147 7.83 -0.22 10.51
C SER A 147 7.00 -0.01 9.24
N LYS A 148 6.84 1.24 8.79
CA LYS A 148 6.14 1.56 7.54
C LYS A 148 6.99 1.28 6.32
N LEU A 149 8.31 1.45 6.42
CA LEU A 149 9.23 0.98 5.39
C LEU A 149 9.25 -0.55 5.29
N ALA A 150 9.10 -1.27 6.41
CA ALA A 150 8.95 -2.72 6.41
C ALA A 150 7.63 -3.17 5.77
N GLU A 151 6.52 -2.52 6.12
CA GLU A 151 5.21 -2.74 5.49
C GLU A 151 5.28 -2.54 3.97
N GLU A 152 5.86 -1.43 3.50
CA GLU A 152 5.98 -1.13 2.07
C GLU A 152 6.88 -2.15 1.33
N ARG A 153 8.00 -2.57 1.93
CA ARG A 153 8.89 -3.56 1.32
C ARG A 153 8.22 -4.91 1.09
N ASN A 154 7.23 -5.26 1.91
CA ASN A 154 6.51 -6.53 1.82
C ASN A 154 5.21 -6.44 1.00
N ARG A 155 4.79 -5.23 0.62
CA ARG A 155 3.54 -4.97 -0.07
C ARG A 155 3.47 -5.68 -1.43
N LYS A 156 2.37 -6.39 -1.67
CA LYS A 156 2.06 -7.06 -2.93
C LYS A 156 1.20 -6.18 -3.82
N ILE A 157 1.45 -6.26 -5.12
CA ILE A 157 0.57 -5.69 -6.15
C ILE A 157 -0.63 -6.63 -6.35
N HIS A 158 -1.81 -6.06 -6.63
CA HIS A 158 -3.06 -6.84 -6.73
C HIS A 158 -3.47 -7.16 -8.18
N LEU A 159 -2.68 -6.73 -9.16
CA LEU A 159 -2.82 -7.15 -10.54
C LEU A 159 -1.96 -8.39 -10.79
N LYS A 160 -2.59 -9.57 -10.69
CA LYS A 160 -2.07 -10.76 -11.38
C LYS A 160 -2.46 -10.63 -12.85
N PHE A 161 -1.49 -10.37 -13.73
CA PHE A 161 -1.59 -10.92 -15.08
C PHE A 161 -1.39 -12.43 -14.91
N GLY A 162 -2.47 -13.18 -14.77
CA GLY A 162 -2.40 -14.64 -14.82
C GLY A 162 -1.80 -15.05 -16.17
N GLY A 163 -0.74 -15.86 -16.11
CA GLY A 163 -0.29 -16.68 -17.23
C GLY A 163 -1.24 -17.83 -17.49
#